data_AF-A0A838G0Q6-F1
#
_entry.id   AF-A0A838G0Q6-F1
#
_cell.length_a   1.000
_cell.length_b   1.000
_cell.length_c   1.000
_cell.angle_alpha   90.00
_cell.angle_beta   90.00
_cell.angle_gamma   90.00
#
_symmetry.space_group_name_H-M   'P 1'
#
loop_
_entity.id
_entity.type
_entity.pdbx_description
1 polymer ?
#
loop_
_entity_poly.entity_id
_entity_poly.type
_entity_poly.pdbx_seq_one_letter_code
_entity_poly.pdbx_strand_id
1 'polypeptide(L)'
;KAFANANPSTMAALVAGALLSGSRAWEGKEQIGLPEAAEFTAAAANSIAQRGKTEVGDKTILDGIHASAETLTSATDPEQARTAVVDAASRAVEETKGLQSRRGRASWLQERSIGLADPGATAFQRFVEAWSRVTEPSR
;
A
#
# COMPACT_ATOMS: atom_id res chain seq x y z
N LYS A 1 8.36 16.80 5.48
CA LYS A 1 7.85 17.98 4.74
C LYS A 1 7.70 17.74 3.22
N ALA A 2 8.44 16.81 2.61
CA ALA A 2 8.38 16.55 1.16
C ALA A 2 6.97 16.31 0.59
N PHE A 3 6.21 15.36 1.15
CA PHE A 3 4.87 15.02 0.64
C PHE A 3 3.82 16.12 0.86
N ALA A 4 3.70 16.63 2.09
CA ALA A 4 2.68 17.63 2.43
C ALA A 4 2.89 18.98 1.73
N ASN A 5 4.15 19.35 1.42
CA ASN A 5 4.45 20.59 0.72
C ASN A 5 4.26 20.46 -0.81
N ALA A 6 4.45 19.27 -1.38
CA ALA A 6 4.33 19.05 -2.82
C ALA A 6 2.86 18.87 -3.26
N ASN A 7 2.02 18.27 -2.41
CA ASN A 7 0.59 18.08 -2.70
C ASN A 7 -0.22 17.96 -1.38
N PRO A 8 -0.99 18.98 -0.96
CA PRO A 8 -1.80 18.92 0.25
C PRO A 8 -3.11 18.15 0.00
N SER A 9 -3.02 16.83 -0.15
CA SER A 9 -4.16 15.93 -0.31
C SER A 9 -4.23 14.89 0.80
N THR A 10 -5.43 14.30 0.99
CA THR A 10 -5.62 13.17 1.92
C THR A 10 -4.67 12.03 1.60
N MET A 11 -4.47 11.72 0.32
CA MET A 11 -3.56 10.66 -0.11
C MET A 11 -2.13 10.96 0.32
N ALA A 12 -1.62 12.16 0.05
CA ALA A 12 -0.26 12.55 0.46
C ALA A 12 -0.06 12.50 1.98
N ALA A 13 -1.05 12.92 2.77
CA ALA A 13 -0.99 12.84 4.23
C ALA A 13 -0.98 11.40 4.75
N LEU A 14 -1.77 10.52 4.13
CA LEU A 14 -1.83 9.09 4.47
C LEU A 14 -0.50 8.40 4.11
N VAL A 15 -0.01 8.56 2.89
CA VAL A 15 1.26 7.95 2.45
C VAL A 15 2.45 8.48 3.25
N ALA A 16 2.51 9.77 3.53
CA ALA A 16 3.57 10.31 4.39
C ALA A 16 3.55 9.71 5.81
N GLY A 17 2.35 9.51 6.37
CA GLY A 17 2.16 8.82 7.64
C GLY A 17 2.58 7.35 7.58
N ALA A 18 2.20 6.66 6.50
CA ALA A 18 2.52 5.26 6.26
C ALA A 18 4.04 5.05 6.17
N LEU A 19 4.73 5.87 5.39
CA LEU A 19 6.19 5.82 5.25
C LEU A 19 6.90 6.11 6.58
N LEU A 20 6.43 7.09 7.36
CA LEU A 20 7.00 7.41 8.66
C LEU A 20 6.76 6.29 9.70
N SER A 21 5.57 5.68 9.67
CA SER A 21 5.27 4.54 10.53
C SER A 21 6.10 3.32 10.16
N GLY A 22 6.22 3.02 8.86
CA GLY A 22 7.06 1.94 8.35
C GLY A 22 8.54 2.15 8.67
N SER A 23 9.07 3.37 8.48
CA SER A 23 10.50 3.63 8.68
C SER A 23 10.97 3.39 10.12
N ARG A 24 10.06 3.50 11.10
CA ARG A 24 10.37 3.19 12.51
C ARG A 24 10.67 1.70 12.72
N ALA A 25 10.11 0.80 11.90
CA ALA A 25 10.44 -0.62 11.94
C ALA A 25 11.90 -0.90 11.55
N TRP A 26 12.55 0.05 10.87
CA TRP A 26 13.94 -0.07 10.43
C TRP A 26 14.93 0.68 11.33
N GLU A 27 14.47 1.30 12.42
CA GLU A 27 15.34 2.04 13.32
C GLU A 27 16.41 1.13 13.95
N GLY A 28 17.68 1.47 13.78
CA GLY A 28 18.81 0.68 14.25
C GLY A 28 19.12 -0.58 13.43
N LYS A 29 18.45 -0.81 12.30
CA LYS A 29 18.75 -1.93 11.38
C LYS A 29 19.79 -1.50 10.34
N GLU A 30 20.84 -2.31 10.16
CA GLU A 30 21.88 -2.07 9.15
C GLU A 30 21.56 -2.72 7.79
N GLN A 31 20.73 -3.77 7.79
CA GLN A 31 20.30 -4.49 6.61
C GLN A 31 18.78 -4.64 6.63
N ILE A 32 18.16 -4.48 5.46
CA ILE A 32 16.72 -4.63 5.28
C ILE A 32 16.50 -5.90 4.47
N GLY A 33 16.05 -6.95 5.14
CA GLY A 33 15.65 -8.21 4.52
C GLY A 33 14.14 -8.30 4.33
N LEU A 34 13.67 -9.51 3.99
CA LEU A 34 12.25 -9.81 3.93
C LEU A 34 11.50 -9.54 5.24
N PRO A 35 12.00 -9.93 6.43
CA PRO A 35 11.31 -9.66 7.69
C PRO A 35 11.11 -8.16 7.91
N GLU A 36 12.15 -7.36 7.70
CA GLU A 36 12.08 -5.91 7.83
C GLU A 36 11.12 -5.29 6.80
N ALA A 37 11.09 -5.79 5.57
CA ALA A 37 10.14 -5.33 4.56
C ALA A 37 8.68 -5.65 4.92
N ALA A 38 8.43 -6.84 5.49
CA ALA A 38 7.12 -7.23 6.00
C ALA A 38 6.67 -6.33 7.16
N GLU A 39 7.54 -6.11 8.14
CA GLU A 39 7.29 -5.23 9.30
C GLU A 39 6.97 -3.79 8.85
N PHE A 40 7.77 -3.24 7.92
CA PHE A 40 7.54 -1.92 7.36
C PHE A 40 6.16 -1.82 6.70
N THR A 41 5.83 -2.78 5.84
CA THR A 41 4.60 -2.75 5.05
C THR A 41 3.37 -2.93 5.93
N ALA A 42 3.46 -3.80 6.94
CA ALA A 42 2.41 -3.96 7.95
C ALA A 42 2.22 -2.69 8.79
N ALA A 43 3.29 -2.04 9.25
CA ALA A 43 3.22 -0.77 9.97
C ALA A 43 2.63 0.36 9.10
N ALA A 44 2.97 0.38 7.81
CA ALA A 44 2.40 1.31 6.83
C ALA A 44 0.89 1.08 6.64
N ALA A 45 0.45 -0.17 6.47
CA ALA A 45 -0.97 -0.55 6.37
C ALA A 45 -1.74 -0.10 7.62
N ASN A 46 -1.23 -0.42 8.80
CA ASN A 46 -1.83 -0.05 10.09
C ASN A 46 -1.96 1.47 10.25
N SER A 47 -0.95 2.23 9.85
CA SER A 47 -0.98 3.69 9.88
C SER A 47 -2.09 4.27 8.98
N ILE A 48 -2.26 3.71 7.78
CA ILE A 48 -3.32 4.11 6.86
C ILE A 48 -4.69 3.73 7.40
N ALA A 49 -4.86 2.51 7.93
CA ALA A 49 -6.10 2.05 8.53
C ALA A 49 -6.54 3.00 9.65
N GLN A 50 -5.64 3.31 10.59
CA GLN A 50 -5.94 4.17 11.74
C GLN A 50 -6.22 5.62 11.32
N ARG A 51 -5.35 6.21 10.50
CA ARG A 51 -5.48 7.63 10.09
C ARG A 51 -6.63 7.86 9.13
N GLY A 52 -6.80 6.95 8.16
CA GLY A 52 -7.88 6.96 7.19
C GLY A 52 -9.20 6.48 7.76
N LYS A 53 -9.19 5.89 8.97
CA LYS A 53 -10.33 5.19 9.59
C LYS A 53 -10.95 4.20 8.62
N THR A 54 -10.12 3.42 7.93
CA THR A 54 -10.53 2.53 6.85
C THR A 54 -10.16 1.10 7.20
N GLU A 55 -10.96 0.16 6.73
CA GLU A 55 -10.73 -1.28 6.87
C GLU A 55 -10.48 -1.91 5.49
N VAL A 56 -9.95 -3.14 5.46
CA VAL A 56 -9.90 -3.91 4.21
C VAL A 56 -11.33 -4.15 3.73
N GLY A 57 -11.57 -3.92 2.44
CA GLY A 57 -12.90 -3.96 1.84
C GLY A 57 -13.62 -2.61 1.78
N ASP A 58 -13.07 -1.54 2.39
CA ASP A 58 -13.62 -0.18 2.26
C ASP A 58 -13.34 0.47 0.88
N LYS A 59 -12.56 -0.22 0.03
CA LYS A 59 -12.16 0.19 -1.32
C LYS A 59 -11.28 1.44 -1.27
N THR A 60 -10.05 1.24 -0.84
CA THR A 60 -9.03 2.28 -0.67
C THR A 60 -7.63 1.74 -0.97
N ILE A 61 -6.62 2.61 -0.89
CA ILE A 61 -5.20 2.21 -0.96
C ILE A 61 -4.81 1.14 0.07
N LEU A 62 -5.54 1.03 1.20
CA LEU A 62 -5.26 0.00 2.22
C LEU A 62 -5.36 -1.40 1.64
N ASP A 63 -6.30 -1.68 0.74
CA ASP A 63 -6.53 -3.01 0.17
C ASP A 63 -5.26 -3.54 -0.51
N GLY A 64 -4.58 -2.70 -1.30
CA GLY A 64 -3.33 -3.05 -1.95
C GLY A 64 -2.16 -3.24 -0.98
N ILE A 65 -2.02 -2.34 0.01
CA ILE A 65 -0.91 -2.37 0.97
C ILE A 65 -1.06 -3.57 1.91
N HIS A 66 -2.27 -3.87 2.37
CA HIS A 66 -2.56 -5.02 3.21
C HIS A 66 -2.23 -6.34 2.49
N ALA A 67 -2.71 -6.52 1.26
CA ALA A 67 -2.41 -7.72 0.47
C ALA A 67 -0.89 -7.92 0.26
N SER A 68 -0.16 -6.81 0.08
CA SER A 68 1.30 -6.85 -0.03
C SER A 68 1.99 -7.21 1.29
N ALA A 69 1.50 -6.70 2.43
CA ALA A 69 2.02 -7.03 3.76
C ALA A 69 1.82 -8.51 4.10
N GLU A 70 0.64 -9.08 3.84
CA GLU A 70 0.37 -10.51 4.04
C GLU A 70 1.27 -11.39 3.18
N THR A 71 1.49 -10.96 1.93
CA THR A 71 2.38 -11.67 1.00
C THR A 71 3.82 -11.65 1.47
N LEU A 72 4.35 -10.50 1.90
CA LEU A 72 5.70 -10.39 2.45
C LEU A 72 5.88 -11.19 3.73
N THR A 73 4.87 -11.22 4.61
CA THR A 73 4.90 -11.99 5.87
C THR A 73 5.02 -13.48 5.61
N SER A 74 4.44 -13.98 4.52
CA SER A 74 4.45 -15.39 4.16
C SER A 74 5.63 -15.80 3.26
N ALA A 75 6.43 -14.82 2.81
CA ALA A 75 7.49 -15.06 1.85
C ALA A 75 8.76 -15.60 2.51
N THR A 76 9.42 -16.54 1.85
CA THR A 76 10.68 -17.16 2.31
C THR A 76 11.86 -16.86 1.38
N ASP A 77 11.59 -16.47 0.13
CA ASP A 77 12.59 -16.16 -0.88
C ASP A 77 12.39 -14.72 -1.40
N PRO A 78 13.39 -13.83 -1.27
CA PRO A 78 13.27 -12.42 -1.67
C PRO A 78 12.85 -12.20 -3.13
N GLU A 79 13.36 -13.02 -4.05
CA GLU A 79 13.07 -12.85 -5.49
C GLU A 79 11.64 -13.28 -5.83
N GLN A 80 11.17 -14.39 -5.25
CA GLN A 80 9.77 -14.79 -5.36
C GLN A 80 8.83 -13.78 -4.68
N ALA A 81 9.21 -13.27 -3.51
CA ALA A 81 8.42 -12.27 -2.77
C ALA A 81 8.15 -11.03 -3.62
N ARG A 82 9.15 -10.59 -4.38
CA ARG A 82 9.07 -9.42 -5.24
C ARG A 82 7.97 -9.55 -6.29
N THR A 83 7.93 -10.68 -7.00
CA THR A 83 6.89 -10.97 -8.00
C THR A 83 5.54 -11.17 -7.32
N ALA A 84 5.50 -11.92 -6.21
CA ALA A 84 4.27 -12.21 -5.48
C ALA A 84 3.59 -10.94 -4.94
N VAL A 85 4.35 -9.94 -4.48
CA VAL A 85 3.82 -8.65 -4.01
C VAL A 85 3.14 -7.88 -5.14
N VAL A 86 3.73 -7.88 -6.35
CA VAL A 86 3.12 -7.25 -7.53
C VAL A 86 1.79 -7.93 -7.86
N ASP A 87 1.78 -9.27 -7.87
CA ASP A 87 0.57 -10.05 -8.14
C ASP A 87 -0.51 -9.84 -7.07
N ALA A 88 -0.12 -9.74 -5.80
CA ALA A 88 -1.03 -9.46 -4.70
C ALA A 88 -1.67 -8.06 -4.82
N ALA A 89 -0.88 -7.03 -5.11
CA ALA A 89 -1.40 -5.69 -5.32
C ALA A 89 -2.31 -5.61 -6.55
N SER A 90 -1.96 -6.30 -7.64
CA SER A 90 -2.78 -6.40 -8.86
C SER A 90 -4.13 -7.07 -8.57
N ARG A 91 -4.13 -8.21 -7.86
CA ARG A 91 -5.37 -8.89 -7.43
C ARG A 91 -6.22 -8.01 -6.53
N ALA A 92 -5.62 -7.33 -5.54
CA ALA A 92 -6.35 -6.42 -4.67
C ALA A 92 -7.05 -5.30 -5.46
N VAL A 93 -6.39 -4.74 -6.49
CA VAL A 93 -7.01 -3.75 -7.38
C VAL A 93 -8.20 -4.31 -8.14
N GLU A 94 -8.09 -5.52 -8.68
CA GLU A 94 -9.21 -6.19 -9.36
C GLU A 94 -10.38 -6.47 -8.40
N GLU A 95 -10.09 -6.97 -7.20
CA GLU A 95 -11.08 -7.21 -6.16
C GLU A 95 -11.83 -5.92 -5.77
N THR A 96 -11.12 -4.78 -5.74
CA THR A 96 -11.77 -3.50 -5.45
C THR A 96 -12.91 -3.17 -6.41
N LYS A 97 -12.89 -3.66 -7.66
CA LYS A 97 -13.98 -3.41 -8.63
C LYS A 97 -15.31 -3.96 -8.12
N GLY A 98 -15.33 -5.08 -7.41
CA GLY A 98 -16.54 -5.66 -6.85
C GLY A 98 -17.11 -4.90 -5.64
N LEU A 99 -16.35 -3.97 -5.07
CA LEU A 99 -16.71 -3.28 -3.83
C LEU A 99 -17.37 -1.92 -4.10
N GLN A 100 -18.27 -1.53 -3.20
CA GLN A 100 -18.75 -0.15 -3.11
C GLN A 100 -17.76 0.69 -2.28
N SER A 101 -17.41 1.88 -2.75
CA SER A 101 -16.55 2.80 -2.00
C SER A 101 -17.21 3.27 -0.72
N ARG A 102 -16.54 3.06 0.42
CA ARG A 102 -17.04 3.45 1.76
C ARG A 102 -16.31 4.68 2.32
N ARG A 103 -15.16 5.03 1.74
CA ARG A 103 -14.30 6.14 2.18
C ARG A 103 -13.97 7.12 1.07
N GLY A 104 -13.45 8.28 1.47
CA GLY A 104 -12.98 9.33 0.55
C GLY A 104 -14.09 9.95 -0.30
N ARG A 105 -13.70 10.63 -1.38
CA ARG A 105 -14.65 11.26 -2.31
C ARG A 105 -15.37 10.24 -3.19
N ALA A 106 -14.78 9.06 -3.38
CA ALA A 106 -15.38 7.98 -4.17
C ALA A 106 -16.66 7.44 -3.53
N SER A 107 -16.80 7.49 -2.20
CA SER A 107 -18.02 7.05 -1.52
C SER A 107 -19.26 7.88 -1.89
N TRP A 108 -19.08 9.12 -2.39
CA TRP A 108 -20.20 9.94 -2.86
C TRP A 108 -20.92 9.32 -4.06
N LEU A 109 -20.27 8.41 -4.80
CA LEU A 109 -20.86 7.69 -5.92
C LEU A 109 -21.76 6.52 -5.48
N GLN A 110 -21.69 6.09 -4.21
CA GLN A 110 -22.46 4.96 -3.69
C GLN A 110 -22.30 3.72 -4.59
N GLU A 111 -23.39 3.02 -4.92
CA GLU A 111 -23.41 1.83 -5.78
C GLU A 111 -22.76 2.05 -7.16
N ARG A 112 -22.73 3.29 -7.67
CA ARG A 112 -22.08 3.60 -8.96
C ARG A 112 -20.56 3.45 -8.93
N SER A 113 -19.96 3.30 -7.75
CA SER A 113 -18.54 2.97 -7.62
C SER A 113 -18.23 1.50 -7.89
N ILE A 114 -19.25 0.62 -7.85
CA ILE A 114 -19.10 -0.80 -8.18
C ILE A 114 -18.80 -0.93 -9.69
N GLY A 115 -17.88 -1.84 -10.01
CA GLY A 115 -17.32 -2.06 -11.35
C GLY A 115 -16.07 -1.23 -11.66
N LEU A 116 -15.74 -0.22 -10.85
CA LEU A 116 -14.58 0.65 -11.06
C LEU A 116 -13.43 0.29 -10.11
N ALA A 117 -12.19 0.28 -10.57
CA ALA A 117 -11.04 0.06 -9.68
C ALA A 117 -10.82 1.26 -8.75
N ASP A 118 -10.37 1.03 -7.51
CA ASP A 118 -9.98 2.12 -6.62
C ASP A 118 -8.69 2.81 -7.10
N PRO A 119 -8.69 4.14 -7.33
CA PRO A 119 -7.49 4.84 -7.81
C PRO A 119 -6.33 4.83 -6.81
N GLY A 120 -6.61 4.76 -5.50
CA GLY A 120 -5.58 4.67 -4.47
C GLY A 120 -4.86 3.33 -4.52
N ALA A 121 -5.60 2.23 -4.55
CA ALA A 121 -5.08 0.88 -4.71
C ALA A 121 -4.33 0.74 -6.05
N THR A 122 -4.86 1.29 -7.15
CA THR A 122 -4.17 1.29 -8.46
C THR A 122 -2.86 2.07 -8.40
N ALA A 123 -2.82 3.24 -7.73
CA ALA A 123 -1.58 3.99 -7.57
C ALA A 123 -0.54 3.18 -6.78
N PHE A 124 -0.95 2.45 -5.75
CA PHE A 124 -0.06 1.57 -5.00
C PHE A 124 0.44 0.38 -5.83
N GLN A 125 -0.43 -0.24 -6.65
CA GLN A 125 -0.02 -1.27 -7.61
C GLN A 125 1.10 -0.73 -8.53
N ARG A 126 0.94 0.47 -9.10
CA ARG A 126 1.98 1.08 -9.95
C ARG A 126 3.27 1.34 -9.18
N PHE A 127 3.18 1.72 -7.91
CA PHE A 127 4.35 1.89 -7.05
C PHE A 127 5.11 0.56 -6.87
N VAL A 128 4.42 -0.54 -6.53
CA VAL A 128 5.10 -1.84 -6.34
C VAL A 128 5.62 -2.43 -7.64
N GLU A 129 4.94 -2.22 -8.77
CA GLU A 129 5.42 -2.59 -10.10
C GLU A 129 6.70 -1.83 -10.51
N ALA A 130 6.84 -0.58 -10.07
CA ALA A 130 8.05 0.20 -10.30
C ALA A 130 9.17 -0.25 -9.36
N TRP A 131 8.86 -0.47 -8.08
CA TRP A 131 9.80 -0.96 -7.08
C TRP A 131 10.38 -2.33 -7.46
N SER A 132 9.56 -3.26 -7.96
CA SER A 132 10.03 -4.60 -8.34
C SER A 132 11.07 -4.59 -9.48
N ARG A 133 11.14 -3.52 -10.27
CA ARG A 133 12.12 -3.38 -11.37
C ARG A 133 13.45 -2.82 -10.91
N VAL A 134 13.57 -2.36 -9.66
CA VAL A 134 14.82 -1.82 -9.12
C VAL A 134 15.76 -2.98 -8.78
N THR A 135 16.81 -3.14 -9.60
CA THR A 135 17.80 -4.22 -9.46
C THR A 135 19.06 -3.79 -8.70
N GLU A 136 19.28 -2.48 -8.50
CA GLU A 136 20.38 -1.95 -7.67
C GLU A 136 19.91 -0.73 -6.87
N PRO A 137 20.39 -0.53 -5.62
CA PRO A 137 20.23 0.75 -4.95
C PRO A 137 20.99 1.80 -5.76
N SER A 138 20.27 2.82 -6.23
CA SER A 138 20.90 4.00 -6.84
C SER A 138 21.83 4.61 -5.79
N ARG A 139 23.13 4.55 -6.06
CA ARG A 139 24.15 5.24 -5.26
C ARG A 139 24.03 6.75 -5.39
#